data_AF-A0A3S2V9V4-F1
#
_entry.id   AF-A0A3S2V9V4-F1
#
_cell.length_a   1.000
_cell.length_b   1.000
_cell.length_c   1.000
_cell.angle_alpha   90.00
_cell.angle_beta   90.00
_cell.angle_gamma   90.00
#
_symmetry.space_group_name_H-M   'P 1'
#
loop_
_entity.id
_entity.type
_entity.pdbx_description
1 polymer ?
#
loop_
_entity_poly.entity_id
_entity_poly.type
_entity_poly.pdbx_seq_one_letter_code
_entity_poly.pdbx_strand_id
1 'polypeptide(L)'
;MPAPLRRMLGSAFLLLGLAAPALAQGGLVTNPFASNYPSRPVRPAPATATPLVLPDAVDPRHAALPEGEARRRTCLERYRANRAAGTGNGGLRWTQKGGGYYAACNRRLAG
;
A
#
# COMPACT_ATOMS: atom_id res chain seq x y z
N MET A 1 -51.11 60.37 19.44
CA MET A 1 -51.29 59.86 20.83
C MET A 1 -51.81 58.42 20.74
N PRO A 2 -51.49 57.44 21.62
CA PRO A 2 -50.48 57.33 22.67
C PRO A 2 -49.53 56.09 22.51
N ALA A 3 -48.52 56.01 23.38
CA ALA A 3 -47.61 54.87 23.66
C ALA A 3 -48.39 53.68 24.34
N PRO A 4 -47.81 52.60 24.96
CA PRO A 4 -46.41 52.35 25.35
C PRO A 4 -45.87 50.89 25.40
N LEU A 5 -44.56 50.79 25.68
CA LEU A 5 -43.80 49.81 26.49
C LEU A 5 -44.20 48.32 26.59
N ARG A 6 -43.20 47.46 26.37
CA ARG A 6 -42.83 46.29 27.23
C ARG A 6 -41.36 45.93 26.92
N ARG A 7 -40.41 46.04 27.88
CA ARG A 7 -40.03 45.02 28.90
C ARG A 7 -39.84 43.63 28.23
N MET A 8 -38.77 42.86 28.42
CA MET A 8 -37.68 42.80 29.38
C MET A 8 -36.87 41.53 29.02
N LEU A 9 -35.68 41.36 29.63
CA LEU A 9 -35.02 40.07 29.95
C LEU A 9 -34.35 39.26 28.83
N GLY A 10 -33.17 38.72 29.15
CA GLY A 10 -32.53 37.60 28.43
C GLY A 10 -31.03 37.79 28.24
N SER A 11 -30.22 37.73 29.30
CA SER A 11 -29.58 36.50 29.76
C SER A 11 -28.39 36.07 28.90
N ALA A 12 -27.20 36.25 29.48
CA ALA A 12 -25.96 35.52 29.30
C ALA A 12 -26.02 34.31 28.35
N PHE A 13 -25.38 34.44 27.17
CA PHE A 13 -25.01 33.28 26.37
C PHE A 13 -23.77 32.62 26.97
N LEU A 14 -24.01 31.53 27.70
CA LEU A 14 -22.97 30.56 28.06
C LEU A 14 -22.38 29.94 26.80
N LEU A 15 -21.05 29.96 26.73
CA LEU A 15 -20.23 29.17 25.83
C LEU A 15 -20.41 27.68 26.15
N LEU A 16 -20.91 26.90 25.19
CA LEU A 16 -20.82 25.44 25.22
C LEU A 16 -20.01 24.97 24.02
N GLY A 17 -18.77 24.57 24.30
CA GLY A 17 -17.82 24.05 23.32
C GLY A 17 -18.31 22.75 22.70
N LEU A 18 -18.29 22.69 21.36
CA LEU A 18 -18.34 21.42 20.65
C LEU A 18 -16.98 20.73 20.78
N ALA A 19 -17.00 19.58 21.44
CA ALA A 19 -15.92 18.60 21.46
C ALA A 19 -15.56 18.18 20.03
N ALA A 20 -14.28 18.29 19.69
CA ALA A 20 -13.71 17.75 18.46
C ALA A 20 -13.68 16.21 18.52
N PRO A 21 -13.93 15.49 17.41
CA PRO A 21 -13.83 14.04 17.40
C PRO A 21 -12.35 13.63 17.51
N ALA A 22 -12.11 12.69 18.42
CA ALA A 22 -10.83 12.05 18.66
C ALA A 22 -10.26 11.46 17.36
N LEU A 23 -9.03 11.87 17.01
CA LEU A 23 -8.22 11.19 16.01
C LEU A 23 -7.91 9.78 16.53
N ALA A 24 -8.47 8.79 15.84
CA ALA A 24 -8.10 7.39 15.99
C ALA A 24 -6.58 7.25 15.84
N GLN A 25 -5.94 6.79 16.92
CA GLN A 25 -4.53 6.49 16.95
C GLN A 25 -4.27 5.28 16.04
N GLY A 26 -3.67 5.53 14.89
CA GLY A 26 -3.13 4.47 14.05
C GLY A 26 -2.05 3.71 14.84
N GLY A 27 -2.33 2.43 15.11
CA GLY A 27 -1.41 1.55 15.82
C GLY A 27 -0.05 1.50 15.15
N LEU A 28 1.00 1.77 15.93
CA LEU A 28 2.37 1.55 15.53
C LEU A 28 2.62 0.04 15.50
N VAL A 29 2.59 -0.56 14.31
CA VAL A 29 3.17 -1.89 14.10
C VAL A 29 4.68 -1.70 14.02
N THR A 30 5.39 -2.01 15.09
CA THR A 30 6.86 -1.93 15.11
C THR A 30 7.43 -3.14 14.35
N ASN A 31 7.81 -2.93 13.09
CA ASN A 31 8.61 -3.91 12.36
C ASN A 31 10.10 -3.59 12.67
N PRO A 32 10.87 -4.51 13.27
CA PRO A 32 12.30 -4.30 13.56
C PRO A 32 13.18 -4.12 12.31
N PHE A 33 12.61 -4.25 11.10
CA PHE A 33 13.29 -4.01 9.82
C PHE A 33 12.82 -2.72 9.10
N ALA A 34 12.04 -1.84 9.74
CA ALA A 34 11.63 -0.59 9.12
C ALA A 34 12.81 0.39 8.98
N SER A 35 13.21 0.67 7.74
CA SER A 35 14.18 1.72 7.43
C SER A 35 13.59 3.10 7.77
N ASN A 36 14.36 3.97 8.45
CA ASN A 36 13.91 5.29 8.94
C ASN A 36 13.78 6.35 7.82
N TYR A 37 13.44 5.92 6.60
CA TYR A 37 13.13 6.82 5.50
C TYR A 37 11.64 7.20 5.54
N PRO A 38 11.29 8.47 5.32
CA PRO A 38 9.90 8.87 5.23
C PRO A 38 9.23 8.09 4.09
N SER A 39 8.21 7.31 4.44
CA SER A 39 7.38 6.60 3.47
C SER A 39 6.64 7.64 2.63
N ARG A 40 7.04 7.80 1.37
CA ARG A 40 6.33 8.71 0.45
C ARG A 40 5.01 8.05 0.04
N PRO A 41 3.89 8.80 0.01
CA PRO A 41 2.63 8.26 -0.50
C PRO A 41 2.81 7.72 -1.91
N VAL A 42 2.61 6.41 -2.07
CA VAL A 42 2.52 5.77 -3.38
C VAL A 42 1.12 6.03 -3.89
N ARG A 43 1.02 6.71 -5.04
CA ARG A 43 -0.25 6.89 -5.74
C ARG A 43 -0.80 5.50 -6.09
N PRO A 44 -2.05 5.16 -5.74
CA PRO A 44 -2.66 3.92 -6.21
C PRO A 44 -2.64 3.91 -7.74
N ALA A 45 -2.12 2.83 -8.33
CA ALA A 45 -2.25 2.60 -9.76
C ALA A 45 -3.74 2.34 -10.09
N PRO A 46 -4.26 2.78 -11.26
CA PRO A 46 -5.64 2.55 -11.63
C PRO A 46 -5.97 1.05 -11.60
N ALA A 47 -7.08 0.72 -10.94
CA ALA A 47 -7.52 -0.63 -10.64
C ALA A 47 -8.23 -1.27 -11.84
N THR A 48 -7.47 -1.65 -12.86
CA THR A 48 -7.75 -2.91 -13.55
C THR A 48 -6.77 -3.90 -12.97
N ALA A 49 -7.23 -4.68 -11.97
CA ALA A 49 -6.43 -5.72 -11.35
C ALA A 49 -6.09 -6.77 -12.42
N THR A 50 -4.97 -6.59 -13.11
CA THR A 50 -4.41 -7.61 -13.98
C THR A 50 -3.84 -8.71 -13.09
N PRO A 51 -4.04 -9.99 -13.45
CA PRO A 51 -3.58 -11.08 -12.60
C PRO A 51 -2.05 -11.03 -12.46
N LEU A 52 -1.58 -11.21 -11.22
CA LEU A 52 -0.17 -11.35 -10.89
C LEU A 52 0.11 -12.82 -10.53
N VAL A 53 0.78 -13.51 -11.44
CA VAL A 53 1.18 -14.91 -11.31
C VAL A 53 2.66 -14.94 -10.97
N LEU A 54 2.96 -15.36 -9.74
CA LEU A 54 4.32 -15.57 -9.22
C LEU A 54 4.58 -17.07 -9.07
N PRO A 55 5.84 -17.54 -9.18
CA PRO A 55 6.20 -18.89 -8.77
C PRO A 55 6.03 -19.06 -7.25
N ASP A 56 5.64 -20.26 -6.83
CA ASP A 56 5.51 -20.61 -5.41
C ASP A 56 6.81 -21.14 -4.80
N ALA A 57 7.72 -21.64 -5.64
CA ALA A 57 9.02 -22.16 -5.26
C ALA A 57 10.08 -21.86 -6.35
N VAL A 58 11.36 -21.95 -5.98
CA VAL A 58 12.48 -21.97 -6.92
C VAL A 58 12.35 -23.20 -7.82
N ASP A 59 12.56 -23.03 -9.12
CA ASP A 59 12.49 -24.15 -10.05
C ASP A 59 13.63 -25.15 -9.77
N PRO A 60 13.34 -26.46 -9.62
CA PRO A 60 14.35 -27.48 -9.35
C PRO A 60 15.49 -27.50 -10.37
N ARG A 61 15.25 -27.06 -11.61
CA ARG A 61 16.29 -26.94 -12.65
C ARG A 61 17.42 -25.98 -12.27
N HIS A 62 17.16 -25.05 -11.35
CA HIS A 62 18.13 -24.08 -10.84
C HIS A 62 18.72 -24.46 -9.48
N ALA A 63 18.42 -25.65 -8.94
CA ALA A 63 18.82 -26.06 -7.59
C ALA A 63 20.34 -26.12 -7.36
N ALA A 64 21.13 -26.30 -8.42
CA ALA A 64 22.59 -26.31 -8.35
C ALA A 64 23.22 -24.90 -8.37
N LEU A 65 22.43 -23.85 -8.57
CA LEU A 65 22.91 -22.46 -8.59
C LEU A 65 22.91 -21.87 -7.18
N PRO A 66 23.73 -20.84 -6.92
CA PRO A 66 23.60 -20.05 -5.70
C PRO A 66 22.16 -19.57 -5.52
N GLU A 67 21.65 -19.62 -4.28
CA GLU A 67 20.24 -19.41 -3.96
C GLU A 67 19.65 -18.12 -4.58
N GLY A 68 20.39 -17.01 -4.49
CA GLY A 68 19.98 -15.74 -5.09
C GLY A 68 19.89 -15.78 -6.62
N GLU A 69 20.78 -16.51 -7.28
CA GLU A 69 20.71 -16.72 -8.74
C GLU A 69 19.54 -17.63 -9.12
N ALA A 70 19.33 -18.71 -8.36
CA ALA A 70 18.23 -19.64 -8.59
C ALA A 70 16.86 -18.94 -8.51
N ARG A 71 16.67 -18.07 -7.51
CA ARG A 71 15.50 -17.18 -7.42
C ARG A 71 15.38 -16.27 -8.64
N ARG A 72 16.46 -15.59 -9.03
CA ARG A 72 16.45 -14.66 -10.18
C ARG A 72 16.05 -15.35 -11.47
N ARG A 73 16.62 -16.53 -11.77
CA ARG A 73 16.30 -17.30 -12.97
C ARG A 73 14.84 -17.77 -12.96
N THR A 74 14.38 -18.31 -11.85
CA THR A 74 12.98 -18.70 -11.66
C THR A 74 12.03 -17.52 -11.92
N CYS A 75 12.28 -16.36 -11.31
CA CYS A 75 11.47 -15.17 -11.52
C CYS A 75 11.50 -14.68 -12.98
N LEU A 76 12.66 -14.70 -13.62
CA LEU A 76 12.83 -14.24 -14.99
C LEU A 76 12.06 -15.12 -15.99
N GLU A 77 12.12 -16.44 -15.79
CA GLU A 77 11.40 -17.41 -16.62
C GLU A 77 9.89 -17.21 -16.52
N ARG A 78 9.35 -17.09 -15.29
CA ARG A 78 7.93 -16.81 -15.12
C ARG A 78 7.53 -15.47 -15.73
N TYR A 79 8.32 -14.41 -15.52
CA TYR A 79 8.05 -13.10 -16.11
C TYR A 79 7.95 -13.18 -17.64
N ARG A 80 8.88 -13.88 -18.28
CA ARG A 80 8.90 -14.09 -19.74
C ARG A 80 7.71 -14.92 -20.21
N ALA A 81 7.35 -15.98 -19.50
CA ALA A 81 6.18 -16.80 -19.80
C ALA A 81 4.88 -15.96 -19.73
N ASN A 82 4.73 -15.15 -18.68
CA ASN A 82 3.60 -14.24 -18.52
C ASN A 82 3.58 -13.16 -19.62
N ARG A 83 4.75 -12.63 -20.02
CA ARG A 83 4.85 -11.70 -21.15
C ARG A 83 4.41 -12.34 -22.47
N ALA A 84 4.84 -13.57 -22.72
CA ALA A 84 4.44 -14.33 -23.91
C ALA A 84 2.93 -14.63 -23.91
N ALA A 85 2.36 -14.93 -22.75
CA ALA A 85 0.92 -15.13 -22.58
C ALA A 85 0.10 -13.82 -22.63
N GLY A 86 0.74 -12.65 -22.60
CA GLY A 86 0.07 -11.35 -22.55
C GLY A 86 -0.61 -11.04 -21.20
N THR A 87 -0.46 -11.89 -20.19
CA THR A 87 -1.10 -11.76 -18.87
C THR A 87 -0.28 -12.42 -17.76
N GLY A 88 -0.56 -12.10 -16.50
CA GLY A 88 0.12 -12.71 -15.35
C GLY A 88 1.24 -11.87 -14.72
N ASN A 89 1.61 -10.73 -15.31
CA ASN A 89 2.58 -9.82 -14.69
C ASN A 89 1.94 -8.75 -13.79
N GLY A 90 0.62 -8.71 -13.66
CA GLY A 90 -0.09 -7.71 -12.86
C GLY A 90 0.17 -6.26 -13.28
N GLY A 91 0.45 -6.03 -14.58
CA GLY A 91 0.83 -4.72 -15.09
C GLY A 91 2.23 -4.27 -14.66
N LEU A 92 3.00 -5.11 -13.98
CA LEU A 92 4.34 -4.79 -13.50
C LEU A 92 5.38 -4.98 -14.61
N ARG A 93 6.30 -4.02 -14.72
CA ARG A 93 7.57 -4.20 -15.43
C ARG A 93 8.48 -5.12 -14.59
N TRP A 94 9.50 -5.69 -15.23
CA TRP A 94 10.52 -6.50 -14.56
C TRP A 94 11.05 -5.82 -13.29
N THR A 95 11.50 -4.57 -13.45
CA THR A 95 11.87 -3.64 -12.39
C THR A 95 11.27 -2.27 -12.68
N GLN A 96 10.76 -1.60 -11.66
CA GLN A 96 10.24 -0.22 -11.75
C GLN A 96 10.42 0.52 -10.42
N LYS A 97 10.25 1.85 -10.42
CA LYS A 97 10.31 2.63 -9.18
C LYS A 97 9.27 2.10 -8.18
N GLY A 98 9.70 1.78 -6.97
CA GLY A 98 8.83 1.22 -5.93
C GLY A 98 8.56 -0.28 -6.07
N GLY A 99 9.29 -1.01 -6.91
CA GLY A 99 9.24 -2.47 -6.96
C GLY A 99 9.27 -3.04 -8.37
N GLY A 100 8.23 -3.78 -8.74
CA GLY A 100 8.14 -4.50 -10.01
C GLY A 100 8.00 -5.99 -9.81
N TYR A 101 7.91 -6.71 -10.93
CA TYR A 101 7.66 -8.15 -10.95
C TYR A 101 8.74 -8.91 -10.19
N TYR A 102 10.03 -8.58 -10.41
CA TYR A 102 11.13 -9.25 -9.72
C TYR A 102 11.08 -9.02 -8.21
N ALA A 103 10.81 -7.80 -7.74
CA ALA A 103 10.71 -7.51 -6.31
C ALA A 103 9.52 -8.23 -5.64
N ALA A 104 8.40 -8.39 -6.36
CA ALA A 104 7.27 -9.20 -5.87
C ALA A 104 7.61 -10.69 -5.84
N CYS A 105 8.18 -11.22 -6.91
CA CYS A 105 8.61 -12.62 -7.00
C CYS A 105 9.68 -12.97 -5.97
N ASN A 106 10.70 -12.13 -5.81
CA ASN A 106 11.78 -12.38 -4.86
C ASN A 106 11.26 -12.40 -3.41
N ARG A 107 10.31 -11.55 -3.04
CA ARG A 107 9.65 -11.61 -1.72
C ARG A 107 8.77 -12.84 -1.53
N ARG A 108 8.20 -13.39 -2.62
CA ARG A 108 7.40 -14.62 -2.56
C ARG A 108 8.27 -15.86 -2.33
N LEU A 109 9.48 -15.85 -2.87
CA LEU A 109 10.44 -16.96 -2.85
C LEU A 109 11.50 -16.85 -1.74
N ALA A 110 11.79 -15.64 -1.26
CA ALA A 110 12.56 -15.43 -0.05
C ALA A 110 11.60 -15.55 1.13
N GLY A 111 11.57 -16.74 1.74
CA GLY A 111 11.01 -16.91 3.09
C GLY A 111 11.85 -16.16 4.10
#